data_AF-A0A0S4IBD1-F1
#
_entry.id   AF-A0A0S4IBD1-F1
#
_cell.length_a   1.000
_cell.length_b   1.000
_cell.length_c   1.000
_cell.angle_alpha   90.00
_cell.angle_beta   90.00
_cell.angle_gamma   90.00
#
_symmetry.space_group_name_H-M   'P 1'
#
loop_
_entity.id
_entity.type
_entity.pdbx_description
1 polymer ?
#
loop_
_entity_poly.entity_id
_entity_poly.type
_entity_poly.pdbx_seq_one_letter_code
_entity_poly.pdbx_strand_id
1 'polypeptide(L)'
;MLNYSYDRSFIAQVRCLSLDAPGYLDCAKLVERGQQAARAADDWMIVTSLVTKSPHMFMFRCLFDAAIGRPYYDIQSWSRKTGRDFQSANCHLDCSNNGYAGLYAAPPGEQTLWKFMQMDEGGEWRSMTSIVEPGQTIRGRIHTRSNIPLQAYRKETVAGHWFAYVVNEGGQPMDLELDILHVGQELMDDH
;
A
#
# COMPACT_ATOMS: atom_id res chain seq x y z
N MET A 1 -16.54 16.10 -7.92
CA MET A 1 -15.44 16.81 -7.25
C MET A 1 -15.05 15.98 -6.05
N LEU A 2 -13.78 15.57 -5.96
CA LEU A 2 -13.28 14.79 -4.85
C LEU A 2 -12.95 15.69 -3.67
N ASN A 3 -13.40 15.33 -2.48
CA ASN A 3 -13.13 16.08 -1.25
C ASN A 3 -12.25 15.26 -0.33
N TYR A 4 -11.25 15.89 0.27
CA TYR A 4 -10.45 15.22 1.28
C TYR A 4 -11.32 14.83 2.48
N SER A 5 -11.20 13.57 2.93
CA SER A 5 -11.97 13.02 4.04
C SER A 5 -11.02 12.58 5.15
N TYR A 6 -10.93 13.38 6.20
CA TYR A 6 -10.07 13.12 7.35
C TYR A 6 -10.46 11.79 8.04
N ASP A 7 -11.73 11.63 8.39
CA ASP A 7 -12.24 10.45 9.13
C ASP A 7 -12.11 9.12 8.39
N ARG A 8 -11.84 9.16 7.07
CA ARG A 8 -11.68 7.99 6.21
C ARG A 8 -10.24 7.76 5.78
N SER A 9 -9.35 8.66 6.19
CA SER A 9 -7.91 8.52 5.99
C SER A 9 -7.32 7.77 7.16
N PHE A 10 -6.32 6.93 6.91
CA PHE A 10 -5.73 6.10 7.95
C PHE A 10 -4.33 5.66 7.59
N ILE A 11 -3.57 5.24 8.59
CA ILE A 11 -2.24 4.64 8.44
C ILE A 11 -2.35 3.16 8.75
N ALA A 12 -1.80 2.31 7.89
CA ALA A 12 -1.84 0.87 8.07
C ALA A 12 -0.51 0.19 7.74
N GLN A 13 -0.28 -0.94 8.40
CA GLN A 13 0.64 -1.97 7.89
C GLN A 13 -0.14 -2.90 6.96
N VAL A 14 0.53 -3.38 5.90
CA VAL A 14 -0.13 -4.18 4.88
C VAL A 14 0.54 -5.54 4.75
N ARG A 15 -0.22 -6.59 5.04
CA ARG A 15 0.18 -7.99 4.91
C ARG A 15 -0.46 -8.59 3.67
N CYS A 16 0.31 -9.38 2.92
CA CYS A 16 -0.17 -10.14 1.77
C CYS A 16 -0.43 -11.59 2.19
N LEU A 17 -1.62 -12.08 1.86
CA LEU A 17 -2.15 -13.39 2.25
C LEU A 17 -2.15 -14.41 1.10
N SER A 18 -2.26 -13.96 -0.15
CA SER A 18 -2.52 -14.84 -1.30
C SER A 18 -1.29 -15.55 -1.86
N LEU A 19 -0.10 -15.26 -1.34
CA LEU A 19 1.14 -15.92 -1.76
C LEU A 19 1.37 -17.21 -0.96
N ASP A 20 2.16 -18.14 -1.53
CA ASP A 20 2.47 -19.45 -0.90
C ASP A 20 3.11 -19.34 0.49
N ALA A 21 3.49 -18.13 0.91
CA ALA A 21 3.97 -17.80 2.23
C ALA A 21 3.51 -16.39 2.62
N PRO A 22 3.39 -16.07 3.93
CA PRO A 22 3.10 -14.73 4.39
C PRO A 22 4.12 -13.71 3.88
N GLY A 23 3.64 -12.54 3.45
CA GLY A 23 4.50 -11.42 3.07
C GLY A 23 3.96 -10.08 3.55
N TYR A 24 4.80 -9.05 3.51
CA TYR A 24 4.47 -7.68 3.88
C TYR A 24 4.80 -6.74 2.72
N LEU A 25 3.96 -5.73 2.49
CA LEU A 25 4.32 -4.67 1.54
C LEU A 25 5.42 -3.81 2.13
N ASP A 26 6.38 -3.44 1.30
CA ASP A 26 7.46 -2.52 1.63
C ASP A 26 7.81 -1.70 0.38
N CYS A 27 8.41 -0.53 0.58
CA CYS A 27 9.00 0.28 -0.50
C CYS A 27 10.52 0.27 -0.31
N ALA A 28 11.11 -0.82 -0.77
CA ALA A 28 12.51 -1.16 -0.59
C ALA A 28 12.90 -2.24 -1.59
N LYS A 29 14.20 -2.49 -1.70
CA LYS A 29 14.75 -3.70 -2.33
C LYS A 29 15.41 -4.58 -1.28
N LEU A 30 15.31 -5.89 -1.44
CA LEU A 30 16.13 -6.81 -0.65
C LEU A 30 17.54 -6.94 -1.25
N VAL A 31 18.54 -6.84 -0.39
CA VAL A 31 19.96 -7.04 -0.72
C VAL A 31 20.60 -7.96 0.31
N GLU A 32 21.68 -8.63 -0.08
CA GLU A 32 22.47 -9.42 0.87
C GLU A 32 23.58 -8.56 1.48
N ARG A 33 23.70 -8.57 2.81
CA ARG A 33 24.80 -7.93 3.56
C ARG A 33 25.30 -8.90 4.60
N GLY A 34 26.56 -9.35 4.48
CA GLY A 34 27.15 -10.30 5.41
C GLY A 34 26.33 -11.59 5.54
N GLN A 35 25.88 -12.17 4.41
CA GLN A 35 25.04 -13.38 4.35
C GLN A 35 23.66 -13.26 4.97
N GLN A 36 23.21 -12.05 5.30
CA GLN A 36 21.88 -11.77 5.81
C GLN A 36 21.09 -10.90 4.84
N ALA A 37 19.78 -11.11 4.77
CA ALA A 37 18.90 -10.24 4.01
C ALA A 37 18.80 -8.88 4.72
N ALA A 38 18.95 -7.81 3.96
CA ALA A 38 18.81 -6.44 4.41
C ALA A 38 17.92 -5.65 3.44
N ARG A 39 17.28 -4.59 3.96
CA ARG A 39 16.52 -3.64 3.14
C ARG A 39 17.45 -2.53 2.65
N ALA A 40 17.41 -2.26 1.36
CA ALA A 40 17.94 -1.03 0.78
C ALA A 40 16.76 -0.13 0.39
N ALA A 41 16.87 1.17 0.64
CA ALA A 41 15.84 2.13 0.22
C ALA A 41 15.69 2.08 -1.30
N ASP A 42 14.44 1.94 -1.75
CA ASP A 42 14.04 1.91 -3.15
C ASP A 42 12.61 2.42 -3.25
N ASP A 43 12.26 3.06 -4.35
CA ASP A 43 10.93 3.65 -4.57
C ASP A 43 9.92 2.62 -5.07
N TRP A 44 10.39 1.47 -5.54
CA TRP A 44 9.54 0.37 -5.96
C TRP A 44 8.90 -0.35 -4.77
N MET A 45 7.60 -0.58 -4.89
CA MET A 45 6.87 -1.41 -3.95
C MET A 45 7.16 -2.88 -4.22
N ILE A 46 7.47 -3.60 -3.14
CA ILE A 46 7.66 -5.04 -3.13
C ILE A 46 6.73 -5.66 -2.10
N VAL A 47 6.50 -6.96 -2.24
CA VAL A 47 6.03 -7.82 -1.18
C VAL A 47 7.18 -8.73 -0.76
N THR A 48 7.43 -8.87 0.54
CA THR A 48 8.60 -9.59 1.07
C THR A 48 8.26 -10.48 2.26
N SER A 49 8.95 -11.63 2.39
CA SER A 49 8.89 -12.46 3.60
C SER A 49 9.82 -12.01 4.72
N LEU A 50 10.61 -10.96 4.50
CA LEU A 50 11.49 -10.42 5.53
C LEU A 50 10.65 -9.75 6.63
N VAL A 51 10.50 -10.45 7.75
CA VAL A 51 9.81 -9.91 8.93
C VAL A 51 10.73 -8.93 9.64
N THR A 52 10.32 -7.68 9.72
CA THR A 52 11.04 -6.64 10.45
C THR A 52 10.27 -6.22 11.68
N LYS A 53 10.97 -5.76 12.73
CA LYS A 53 10.32 -5.25 13.96
C LYS A 53 9.41 -4.04 13.71
N SER A 54 9.58 -3.38 12.56
CA SER A 54 8.77 -2.24 12.15
C SER A 54 8.53 -2.36 10.65
N PRO A 55 7.47 -3.09 10.24
CA PRO A 55 7.03 -3.17 8.85
C PRO A 55 6.76 -1.77 8.28
N HIS A 56 6.79 -1.67 6.96
CA HIS A 56 6.48 -0.41 6.30
C HIS A 56 5.01 -0.03 6.57
N MET A 57 4.80 1.22 6.94
CA MET A 57 3.49 1.82 7.12
C MET A 57 3.15 2.66 5.88
N PHE A 58 1.90 2.55 5.45
CA PHE A 58 1.35 3.31 4.36
C PHE A 58 0.24 4.22 4.87
N MET A 59 0.23 5.46 4.42
CA MET A 59 -0.89 6.38 4.62
C MET A 59 -1.87 6.19 3.46
N PHE A 60 -3.12 5.92 3.79
CA PHE A 60 -4.23 5.85 2.86
C PHE A 60 -5.00 7.17 2.96
N ARG A 61 -4.56 8.18 2.22
CA ARG A 61 -5.19 9.50 2.23
C ARG A 61 -6.46 9.48 1.39
N CYS A 62 -7.61 9.62 2.03
CA CYS A 62 -8.91 9.47 1.39
C CYS A 62 -9.38 10.75 0.68
N LEU A 63 -9.71 10.62 -0.59
CA LEU A 63 -10.43 11.57 -1.42
C LEU A 63 -11.81 10.99 -1.75
N PHE A 64 -12.85 11.53 -1.11
CA PHE A 64 -14.21 11.02 -1.18
C PHE A 64 -15.03 11.70 -2.29
N ASP A 65 -15.64 10.89 -3.14
CA ASP A 65 -16.59 11.32 -4.14
C ASP A 65 -18.02 11.26 -3.57
N ALA A 66 -18.50 12.41 -3.10
CA ALA A 66 -19.82 12.53 -2.50
C ALA A 66 -20.97 12.26 -3.49
N ALA A 67 -20.75 12.43 -4.80
CA ALA A 67 -21.80 12.25 -5.79
C ALA A 67 -22.20 10.77 -5.96
N ILE A 68 -21.24 9.86 -5.75
CA ILE A 68 -21.45 8.40 -5.89
C ILE A 68 -21.15 7.64 -4.58
N GLY A 69 -20.87 8.35 -3.50
CA GLY A 69 -20.60 7.79 -2.17
C GLY A 69 -19.35 6.90 -2.11
N ARG A 70 -18.29 7.21 -2.88
CA ARG A 70 -17.13 6.32 -3.04
C ARG A 70 -15.82 6.96 -2.58
N PRO A 71 -15.03 6.29 -1.72
CA PRO A 71 -13.68 6.74 -1.42
C PRO A 71 -12.68 6.29 -2.49
N TYR A 72 -11.72 7.16 -2.74
CA TYR A 72 -10.49 6.89 -3.47
C TYR A 72 -9.30 7.25 -2.58
N TYR A 73 -8.17 6.60 -2.78
CA TYR A 73 -7.01 6.75 -1.91
C TYR A 73 -5.79 7.20 -2.70
N ASP A 74 -5.16 8.27 -2.22
CA ASP A 74 -3.76 8.55 -2.47
C ASP A 74 -2.95 7.76 -1.44
N ILE A 75 -2.27 6.70 -1.87
CA ILE A 75 -1.50 5.83 -0.98
C ILE A 75 -0.08 6.36 -0.93
N GLN A 76 0.41 6.66 0.26
CA GLN A 76 1.71 7.28 0.47
C GLN A 76 2.60 6.43 1.38
N SER A 77 3.91 6.54 1.20
CA SER A 77 4.86 6.01 2.18
C SER A 77 4.80 6.82 3.46
N TRP A 78 4.53 6.18 4.60
CA TRP A 78 4.46 6.85 5.90
C TRP A 78 5.74 6.65 6.73
N SER A 79 6.36 5.47 6.65
CA SER A 79 7.53 5.15 7.47
C SER A 79 8.79 4.90 6.63
N ARG A 80 9.58 5.95 6.36
CA ARG A 80 10.94 5.79 5.83
C ARG A 80 12.01 6.16 6.86
N LYS A 81 12.26 5.24 7.81
CA LYS A 81 13.43 5.28 8.69
C LYS A 81 14.76 4.93 7.99
N THR A 82 14.81 4.89 6.66
CA THR A 82 16.05 4.64 5.89
C THR A 82 16.87 5.91 5.63
N GLY A 83 16.53 7.04 6.26
CA GLY A 83 17.39 8.22 6.35
C GLY A 83 17.37 9.16 5.15
N ARG A 84 16.37 9.06 4.25
CA ARG A 84 16.17 10.04 3.15
C ARG A 84 14.88 10.85 3.23
N ASP A 85 13.77 10.28 3.72
CA ASP A 85 12.47 10.90 3.52
C ASP A 85 11.77 11.19 4.85
N PHE A 86 11.98 12.41 5.36
CA PHE A 86 11.20 13.00 6.45
C PHE A 86 9.84 13.56 5.97
N GLN A 87 9.51 13.45 4.68
CA GLN A 87 8.32 14.07 4.07
C GLN A 87 7.45 13.03 3.34
N SER A 88 6.59 12.32 4.10
CA SER A 88 5.59 11.37 3.56
C SER A 88 4.66 12.00 2.51
N ALA A 89 4.44 13.32 2.61
CA ALA A 89 3.64 14.11 1.67
C ALA A 89 4.19 14.18 0.23
N ASN A 90 5.43 13.76 0.00
CA ASN A 90 6.10 13.76 -1.32
C ASN A 90 6.39 12.34 -1.83
N CYS A 91 5.66 11.32 -1.37
CA CYS A 91 5.92 9.92 -1.72
C CYS A 91 4.61 9.20 -2.04
N HIS A 92 4.07 9.48 -3.23
CA HIS A 92 2.78 8.98 -3.70
C HIS A 92 2.92 7.71 -4.53
N LEU A 93 2.12 6.70 -4.24
CA LEU A 93 2.09 5.46 -5.00
C LEU A 93 1.41 5.65 -6.36
N ASP A 94 2.09 5.27 -7.43
CA ASP A 94 1.56 5.22 -8.79
C ASP A 94 2.12 4.01 -9.55
N CYS A 95 1.38 3.52 -10.55
CA CYS A 95 1.79 2.48 -11.50
C CYS A 95 1.69 2.91 -12.98
N SER A 96 1.36 4.17 -13.24
CA SER A 96 1.01 4.68 -14.58
C SER A 96 2.15 4.64 -15.61
N ASN A 97 3.41 4.64 -15.19
CA ASN A 97 4.56 4.77 -16.09
C ASN A 97 4.99 3.46 -16.75
N ASN A 98 5.07 2.38 -15.98
CA ASN A 98 5.66 1.12 -16.42
C ASN A 98 4.95 -0.14 -15.86
N GLY A 99 3.79 0.04 -15.23
CA GLY A 99 3.03 -1.04 -14.61
C GLY A 99 3.53 -1.47 -13.23
N TYR A 100 4.72 -1.04 -12.81
CA TYR A 100 5.25 -1.27 -11.46
C TYR A 100 4.75 -0.20 -10.51
N ALA A 101 4.29 -0.61 -9.34
CA ALA A 101 3.89 0.31 -8.29
C ALA A 101 5.15 0.92 -7.64
N GLY A 102 5.28 2.25 -7.74
CA GLY A 102 6.42 2.99 -7.22
C GLY A 102 6.00 4.30 -6.56
N LEU A 103 6.91 4.90 -5.78
CA LEU A 103 6.69 6.17 -5.11
C LEU A 103 7.21 7.34 -5.94
N TYR A 104 6.41 8.39 -6.03
CA TYR A 104 6.69 9.58 -6.82
C TYR A 104 6.45 10.86 -6.02
N ALA A 105 7.23 11.91 -6.33
CA ALA A 105 7.12 13.20 -5.65
C ALA A 105 5.89 14.03 -6.06
N ALA A 106 5.40 13.82 -7.28
CA ALA A 106 4.22 14.53 -7.76
C ALA A 106 2.94 13.90 -7.17
N PRO A 107 2.00 14.70 -6.65
CA PRO A 107 0.70 14.20 -6.25
C PRO A 107 -0.02 13.50 -7.41
N PRO A 108 -0.74 12.40 -7.14
CA PRO A 108 -1.44 11.66 -8.17
C PRO A 108 -2.58 12.49 -8.74
N GLY A 109 -2.79 12.38 -10.05
CA GLY A 109 -4.03 12.86 -10.66
C GLY A 109 -5.22 12.02 -10.21
N GLU A 110 -6.45 12.52 -10.37
CA GLU A 110 -7.65 11.79 -9.95
C GLU A 110 -7.72 10.37 -10.57
N GLN A 111 -7.27 10.23 -11.82
CA GLN A 111 -7.26 8.99 -12.58
C GLN A 111 -6.30 7.92 -12.03
N THR A 112 -5.30 8.30 -11.25
CA THR A 112 -4.28 7.38 -10.69
C THR A 112 -4.55 7.03 -9.22
N LEU A 113 -5.65 7.52 -8.64
CA LEU A 113 -6.05 7.15 -7.29
C LEU A 113 -6.43 5.66 -7.18
N TRP A 114 -6.28 5.14 -5.98
CA TRP A 114 -6.50 3.75 -5.64
C TRP A 114 -7.88 3.53 -5.01
N LYS A 115 -8.34 2.28 -5.03
CA LYS A 115 -9.49 1.83 -4.26
C LYS A 115 -9.06 0.69 -3.36
N PHE A 116 -9.56 0.67 -2.15
CA PHE A 116 -9.56 -0.55 -1.36
C PHE A 116 -10.87 -1.29 -1.59
N MET A 117 -10.79 -2.53 -2.06
CA MET A 117 -11.93 -3.36 -2.42
C MET A 117 -12.08 -4.47 -1.40
N GLN A 118 -13.30 -4.71 -0.92
CA GLN A 118 -13.63 -5.82 -0.02
C GLN A 118 -14.60 -6.76 -0.73
N MET A 119 -14.52 -8.04 -0.39
CA MET A 119 -15.51 -9.01 -0.84
C MET A 119 -16.77 -8.85 0.01
N ASP A 120 -17.92 -8.70 -0.64
CA ASP A 120 -19.21 -8.73 0.04
C ASP A 120 -19.70 -10.17 0.30
N GLU A 121 -20.85 -10.29 0.97
CA GLU A 121 -21.48 -11.58 1.27
C GLU A 121 -21.90 -12.36 0.01
N GLY A 122 -22.08 -11.66 -1.12
CA GLY A 122 -22.41 -12.25 -2.42
C GLY A 122 -21.19 -12.72 -3.22
N GLY A 123 -19.97 -12.51 -2.71
CA GLY A 123 -18.74 -12.85 -3.42
C GLY A 123 -18.35 -11.83 -4.50
N GLU A 124 -18.90 -10.62 -4.45
CA GLU A 124 -18.52 -9.52 -5.35
C GLU A 124 -17.52 -8.57 -4.70
N TRP A 125 -16.54 -8.09 -5.47
CA TRP A 125 -15.62 -7.06 -5.02
C TRP A 125 -16.27 -5.69 -5.07
N ARG A 126 -16.41 -5.04 -3.92
CA ARG A 126 -16.95 -3.67 -3.79
C ARG A 126 -15.96 -2.75 -3.13
N SER A 127 -15.98 -1.47 -3.51
CA SER A 127 -15.16 -0.47 -2.83
C SER A 127 -15.56 -0.39 -1.37
N MET A 128 -14.58 -0.42 -0.47
CA MET A 128 -14.78 -0.17 0.94
C MET A 128 -15.43 1.20 1.12
N THR A 129 -16.54 1.27 1.85
CA THR A 129 -17.22 2.53 2.20
C THR A 129 -17.34 2.73 3.69
N SER A 130 -16.82 1.81 4.50
CA SER A 130 -16.79 1.93 5.96
C SER A 130 -15.79 3.00 6.40
N ILE A 131 -16.07 3.59 7.57
CA ILE A 131 -15.07 4.27 8.38
C ILE A 131 -14.35 3.19 9.18
N VAL A 132 -13.05 3.33 9.38
CA VAL A 132 -12.22 2.38 10.11
C VAL A 132 -11.79 2.96 11.45
N GLU A 133 -11.38 2.11 12.37
CA GLU A 133 -10.90 2.50 13.71
C GLU A 133 -9.46 2.01 13.95
N PRO A 134 -8.65 2.71 14.78
CA PRO A 134 -7.36 2.20 15.21
C PRO A 134 -7.47 0.82 15.89
N GLY A 135 -6.56 -0.09 15.56
CA GLY A 135 -6.57 -1.48 16.03
C GLY A 135 -7.48 -2.40 15.22
N GLN A 136 -8.25 -1.89 14.26
CA GLN A 136 -9.04 -2.71 13.37
C GLN A 136 -8.15 -3.41 12.34
N THR A 137 -8.48 -4.65 12.02
CA THR A 137 -7.92 -5.36 10.87
C THR A 137 -8.98 -5.49 9.79
N ILE A 138 -8.66 -5.05 8.57
CA ILE A 138 -9.55 -5.16 7.40
C ILE A 138 -8.90 -5.98 6.30
N ARG A 139 -9.70 -6.78 5.58
CA ARG A 139 -9.22 -7.59 4.46
C ARG A 139 -9.80 -7.12 3.14
N GLY A 140 -9.00 -7.22 2.08
CA GLY A 140 -9.40 -6.75 0.77
C GLY A 140 -8.27 -6.76 -0.26
N ARG A 141 -8.43 -5.97 -1.30
CA ARG A 141 -7.44 -5.76 -2.37
C ARG A 141 -7.29 -4.28 -2.66
N ILE A 142 -6.08 -3.87 -3.04
CA ILE A 142 -5.87 -2.54 -3.62
C ILE A 142 -6.08 -2.66 -5.12
N HIS A 143 -6.95 -1.82 -5.68
CA HIS A 143 -7.22 -1.74 -7.11
C HIS A 143 -6.89 -0.35 -7.63
N THR A 144 -6.46 -0.27 -8.89
CA THR A 144 -6.45 0.99 -9.65
C THR A 144 -7.87 1.55 -9.74
N ARG A 145 -8.01 2.85 -10.04
CA ARG A 145 -9.31 3.47 -10.32
C ARG A 145 -10.13 2.72 -11.38
N SER A 146 -9.47 2.09 -12.34
CA SER A 146 -10.08 1.26 -13.40
C SER A 146 -10.39 -0.18 -12.99
N ASN A 147 -10.37 -0.51 -11.69
CA ASN A 147 -10.67 -1.84 -11.12
C ASN A 147 -9.63 -2.93 -11.38
N ILE A 148 -8.40 -2.58 -11.78
CA ILE A 148 -7.35 -3.58 -11.95
C ILE A 148 -6.70 -3.83 -10.57
N PRO A 149 -6.68 -5.06 -10.04
CA PRO A 149 -6.04 -5.35 -8.75
C PRO A 149 -4.52 -5.21 -8.84
N LEU A 150 -3.89 -4.81 -7.75
CA LEU A 150 -2.44 -4.96 -7.58
C LEU A 150 -2.07 -6.44 -7.48
N GLN A 151 -0.92 -6.77 -8.08
CA GLN A 151 -0.46 -8.12 -8.30
C GLN A 151 1.00 -8.25 -7.85
N ALA A 152 1.36 -9.41 -7.33
CA ALA A 152 2.74 -9.78 -7.08
C ALA A 152 3.34 -10.42 -8.34
N TYR A 153 4.49 -9.94 -8.77
CA TYR A 153 5.18 -10.38 -9.97
C TYR A 153 6.65 -10.72 -9.68
N ARG A 154 7.15 -11.76 -10.35
CA ARG A 154 8.56 -12.17 -10.36
C ARG A 154 9.15 -12.33 -8.96
N LYS A 155 8.85 -13.47 -8.33
CA LYS A 155 9.40 -13.85 -7.03
C LYS A 155 10.91 -14.16 -7.13
N GLU A 156 11.71 -13.49 -6.31
CA GLU A 156 13.15 -13.62 -6.19
C GLU A 156 13.54 -13.96 -4.74
N THR A 157 14.73 -14.52 -4.53
CA THR A 157 15.22 -14.91 -3.20
C THR A 157 16.57 -14.25 -2.90
N VAL A 158 16.72 -13.71 -1.69
CA VAL A 158 17.93 -13.07 -1.15
C VAL A 158 18.16 -13.57 0.26
N ALA A 159 19.30 -14.22 0.51
CA ALA A 159 19.69 -14.74 1.83
C ALA A 159 18.57 -15.49 2.58
N GLY A 160 17.85 -16.38 1.88
CA GLY A 160 16.77 -17.19 2.46
C GLY A 160 15.40 -16.51 2.59
N HIS A 161 15.29 -15.22 2.24
CA HIS A 161 14.02 -14.48 2.19
C HIS A 161 13.60 -14.24 0.75
N TRP A 162 12.30 -14.24 0.48
CA TRP A 162 11.79 -13.95 -0.85
C TRP A 162 11.20 -12.55 -0.92
N PHE A 163 11.22 -11.97 -2.11
CA PHE A 163 10.43 -10.80 -2.44
C PHE A 163 9.86 -10.91 -3.85
N ALA A 164 8.81 -10.15 -4.15
CA ALA A 164 8.25 -9.99 -5.48
C ALA A 164 7.91 -8.51 -5.70
N TYR A 165 8.01 -8.03 -6.94
CA TYR A 165 7.60 -6.68 -7.27
C TYR A 165 6.07 -6.57 -7.29
N VAL A 166 5.55 -5.40 -6.92
CA VAL A 166 4.13 -5.11 -7.05
C VAL A 166 3.86 -4.42 -8.38
N VAL A 167 2.92 -4.96 -9.14
CA VAL A 167 2.54 -4.50 -10.48
C VAL A 167 1.03 -4.42 -10.64
N ASN A 168 0.54 -3.77 -11.69
CA ASN A 168 -0.88 -3.75 -12.05
C ASN A 168 -1.28 -4.82 -13.09
N GLU A 169 -0.34 -5.54 -13.69
CA GLU A 169 -0.62 -6.61 -14.68
C GLU A 169 0.46 -7.70 -14.72
N GLY A 170 0.12 -8.87 -15.25
CA GLY A 170 1.06 -9.97 -15.51
C GLY A 170 1.52 -10.75 -14.27
N GLY A 171 0.97 -10.49 -13.09
CA GLY A 171 1.27 -11.15 -11.83
C GLY A 171 0.07 -11.89 -11.21
N GLN A 172 0.20 -12.25 -9.94
CA GLN A 172 -0.88 -12.84 -9.15
C GLN A 172 -1.57 -11.76 -8.31
N PRO A 173 -2.90 -11.58 -8.39
CA PRO A 173 -3.64 -10.67 -7.52
C PRO A 173 -3.37 -10.90 -6.04
N MET A 174 -3.15 -9.80 -5.31
CA MET A 174 -2.81 -9.86 -3.89
C MET A 174 -4.06 -9.72 -3.02
N ASP A 175 -4.36 -10.75 -2.22
CA ASP A 175 -5.29 -10.59 -1.09
C ASP A 175 -4.52 -10.02 0.09
N LEU A 176 -5.01 -8.90 0.60
CA LEU A 176 -4.33 -8.08 1.60
C LEU A 176 -5.12 -8.04 2.90
N GLU A 177 -4.36 -7.89 3.98
CA GLU A 177 -4.85 -7.56 5.31
C GLU A 177 -4.17 -6.27 5.75
N LEU A 178 -4.98 -5.28 6.12
CA LEU A 178 -4.54 -3.96 6.58
C LEU A 178 -4.79 -3.92 8.09
N ASP A 179 -3.72 -3.75 8.84
CA ASP A 179 -3.78 -3.47 10.27
C ASP A 179 -3.78 -1.96 10.46
N ILE A 180 -4.93 -1.41 10.84
CA ILE A 180 -5.15 0.03 10.99
C ILE A 180 -4.47 0.49 12.29
N LEU A 181 -3.49 1.37 12.17
CA LEU A 181 -2.71 1.86 13.30
C LEU A 181 -3.22 3.20 13.81
N HIS A 182 -3.58 4.09 12.88
CA HIS A 182 -4.04 5.44 13.16
C HIS A 182 -5.12 5.85 12.16
N VAL A 183 -5.99 6.76 12.57
CA VAL A 183 -7.03 7.38 11.72
C VAL A 183 -6.79 8.88 11.65
N GLY A 184 -7.22 9.49 10.54
CA GLY A 184 -6.96 10.90 10.28
C GLY A 184 -5.49 11.20 9.94
N GLN A 185 -5.22 12.48 9.74
CA GLN A 185 -3.88 13.05 9.59
C GLN A 185 -3.27 13.48 10.94
N GLU A 186 -3.78 12.99 12.07
CA GLU A 186 -3.48 13.44 13.45
C GLU A 186 -2.01 13.31 13.87
N LEU A 187 -1.14 12.78 13.00
CA LEU A 187 0.31 12.67 13.17
C LEU A 187 1.12 13.52 12.18
N MET A 188 0.48 14.33 11.32
CA MET A 188 1.18 15.25 10.40
C MET A 188 1.51 16.60 11.03
N ASP A 189 0.86 16.96 12.15
CA ASP A 189 0.96 18.28 12.76
C ASP A 189 1.97 18.37 13.93
N ASP A 190 2.44 17.22 14.44
CA ASP A 190 3.46 17.18 15.49
C ASP A 190 4.77 16.57 14.96
N HIS A 191 5.74 17.45 14.69
CA HIS A 191 7.20 17.27 14.50
C HIS A 191 7.79 17.52 13.11
#